data_AF-A0A820WLW5-F1
#
_entry.id   AF-A0A820WLW5-F1
#
_cell.length_a   1.000
_cell.length_b   1.000
_cell.length_c   1.000
_cell.angle_alpha   90.00
_cell.angle_beta   90.00
_cell.angle_gamma   90.00
#
_symmetry.space_group_name_H-M   'P 1'
#
loop_
_entity.id
_entity.type
_entity.pdbx_description
1 polymer ?
#
loop_
_entity_poly.entity_id
_entity_poly.type
_entity_poly.pdbx_seq_one_letter_code
_entity_poly.pdbx_strand_id
1 'polypeptide(L)'
;RIGNNFPTIVFNSITYLWVCDTIPFEHEFFIRVAQFFPYLKKLNGMNAESPSFNHVNFQRDIDHSYSIVEYPHLTSLSIMYVHIDYVEQFLLRTKTSLPRLTQLKVKYEKLRNVTENFTRDVTRFNCLQVKRIIFEETIVHLKEFYFYFPLL
;
A
#
# COMPACT_ATOMS: atom_id res chain seq x y z
N ARG A 1 -6.92 -3.39 -16.70
CA ARG A 1 -7.59 -3.77 -15.44
C ARG A 1 -7.41 -5.26 -15.30
N ILE A 2 -6.76 -5.74 -14.24
CA ILE A 2 -6.52 -7.16 -13.99
C ILE A 2 -7.23 -7.52 -12.68
N GLY A 3 -7.95 -8.64 -12.67
CA GLY A 3 -8.59 -9.20 -11.47
C GLY A 3 -7.68 -10.23 -10.77
N ASN A 4 -8.24 -11.22 -10.09
CA ASN A 4 -7.47 -12.22 -9.34
C ASN A 4 -6.70 -13.24 -10.20
N ASN A 5 -6.91 -13.28 -11.51
CA ASN A 5 -6.26 -14.27 -12.40
C ASN A 5 -5.18 -13.60 -13.26
N PHE A 6 -3.96 -14.14 -13.18
CA PHE A 6 -2.82 -13.69 -13.97
C PHE A 6 -2.44 -14.75 -15.02
N PRO A 7 -2.14 -14.36 -16.26
CA PRO A 7 -1.59 -15.29 -17.26
C PRO A 7 -0.16 -15.69 -16.88
N THR A 8 0.36 -16.79 -17.42
CA THR A 8 1.74 -17.28 -17.17
C THR A 8 2.86 -16.38 -17.73
N ILE A 9 2.54 -15.18 -18.20
CA ILE A 9 3.47 -14.27 -18.88
C ILE A 9 3.87 -13.15 -17.92
N VAL A 10 5.18 -12.91 -17.80
CA VAL A 10 5.73 -11.75 -17.07
C VAL A 10 5.71 -10.50 -17.96
N PHE A 11 5.14 -9.41 -17.45
CA PHE A 11 4.98 -8.17 -18.20
C PHE A 11 6.12 -7.19 -17.89
N ASN A 12 7.31 -7.46 -18.45
CA ASN A 12 8.52 -6.67 -18.17
C ASN A 12 8.42 -5.19 -18.58
N SER A 13 7.60 -4.85 -19.58
CA SER A 13 7.46 -3.48 -20.07
C SER A 13 6.41 -2.67 -19.31
N ILE A 14 5.60 -3.29 -18.44
CA ILE A 14 4.54 -2.59 -17.72
C ILE A 14 5.12 -1.93 -16.47
N THR A 15 5.14 -0.60 -16.49
CA THR A 15 5.63 0.22 -15.37
C THR A 15 4.52 0.93 -14.60
N TYR A 16 3.28 0.81 -15.04
CA TYR A 16 2.12 1.47 -14.44
C TYR A 16 0.96 0.47 -14.36
N LEU A 17 0.41 0.29 -13.16
CA LEU A 17 -0.71 -0.61 -12.92
C LEU A 17 -1.83 0.12 -12.18
N TRP A 18 -3.05 -0.12 -12.66
CA TRP A 18 -4.28 0.27 -11.99
C TRP A 18 -5.04 -0.98 -11.54
N VAL A 19 -5.30 -1.07 -10.24
CA VAL A 19 -6.07 -2.14 -9.62
C VAL A 19 -7.36 -1.57 -9.05
N CYS A 20 -8.43 -2.32 -9.25
CA CYS A 20 -9.76 -1.95 -8.79
C CYS A 20 -10.46 -3.21 -8.33
N ASP A 21 -10.90 -3.18 -7.09
CA ASP A 21 -11.53 -4.29 -6.40
C ASP A 21 -12.96 -3.93 -5.99
N THR A 22 -13.79 -4.95 -5.85
CA THR A 22 -15.09 -4.87 -5.16
C THR A 22 -15.00 -5.46 -3.76
N ILE A 23 -14.00 -6.31 -3.51
CA ILE A 23 -13.69 -7.00 -2.26
C ILE A 23 -12.18 -6.84 -2.02
N PRO A 24 -11.71 -6.51 -0.80
CA PRO A 24 -10.29 -6.34 -0.53
C PRO A 24 -9.43 -7.52 -1.02
N PHE A 25 -8.35 -7.22 -1.75
CA PHE A 25 -7.39 -8.23 -2.17
C PHE A 25 -6.60 -8.77 -0.98
N GLU A 26 -6.38 -10.08 -0.98
CA GLU A 26 -5.52 -10.77 -0.02
C GLU A 26 -4.03 -10.56 -0.35
N HIS A 27 -3.15 -10.98 0.57
CA HIS A 27 -1.70 -10.80 0.45
C HIS A 27 -1.13 -11.42 -0.85
N GLU A 28 -1.64 -12.58 -1.24
CA GLU A 28 -1.28 -13.38 -2.42
C GLU A 28 -1.54 -12.63 -3.73
N PHE A 29 -2.50 -11.71 -3.75
CA PHE A 29 -2.67 -10.83 -4.90
C PHE A 29 -1.45 -9.93 -5.09
N PHE A 30 -0.95 -9.32 -4.00
CA PHE A 30 0.20 -8.43 -4.06
C PHE A 30 1.50 -9.19 -4.37
N ILE A 31 1.63 -10.45 -3.93
CA ILE A 31 2.73 -11.35 -4.36
C ILE A 31 2.69 -11.50 -5.88
N ARG A 32 1.52 -11.82 -6.45
CA ARG A 32 1.36 -12.00 -7.90
C ARG A 32 1.64 -10.71 -8.66
N VAL A 33 1.17 -9.56 -8.18
CA VAL A 33 1.49 -8.26 -8.81
C VAL A 33 3.01 -8.05 -8.89
N ALA A 34 3.76 -8.32 -7.81
CA ALA A 34 5.21 -8.17 -7.81
C ALA A 34 5.90 -9.14 -8.80
N GLN A 35 5.42 -10.39 -8.87
CA GLN A 35 5.95 -11.41 -9.78
C GLN A 35 5.69 -11.10 -11.26
N PHE A 36 4.48 -10.64 -11.59
CA PHE A 36 4.09 -10.39 -12.98
C PHE A 36 4.51 -9.02 -13.50
N PHE A 37 4.77 -8.04 -12.61
CA PHE A 37 5.21 -6.69 -12.96
C PHE A 37 6.50 -6.30 -12.22
N PRO A 38 7.62 -6.98 -12.48
CA PRO A 38 8.86 -6.76 -11.73
C PRO A 38 9.36 -5.31 -11.81
N TYR A 39 9.10 -4.60 -12.92
CA TYR A 39 9.53 -3.22 -13.15
C TYR A 39 8.44 -2.17 -12.84
N LEU A 40 7.44 -2.52 -12.04
CA LEU A 40 6.35 -1.61 -11.70
C LEU A 40 6.87 -0.35 -11.00
N LYS A 41 6.62 0.83 -11.59
CA LYS A 41 7.03 2.14 -11.04
C LYS A 41 5.89 2.86 -10.34
N LYS A 42 4.65 2.60 -10.76
CA LYS A 42 3.46 3.31 -10.30
C LYS A 42 2.31 2.32 -10.08
N LEU A 43 1.75 2.32 -8.88
CA LEU A 43 0.61 1.49 -8.53
C LEU A 43 -0.52 2.38 -8.02
N ASN A 44 -1.68 2.27 -8.66
CA ASN A 44 -2.89 2.98 -8.28
C ASN A 44 -3.97 1.96 -7.91
N GLY A 45 -4.39 1.99 -6.65
CA GLY A 45 -5.58 1.30 -6.17
C GLY A 45 -6.76 2.26 -6.11
N MET A 46 -7.90 1.83 -6.63
CA MET A 46 -9.17 2.53 -6.48
C MET A 46 -10.28 1.53 -6.19
N ASN A 47 -10.94 1.70 -5.05
CA ASN A 47 -12.20 1.06 -4.73
C ASN A 47 -13.28 2.16 -4.58
N ALA A 48 -14.51 1.87 -4.98
CA ALA A 48 -15.63 2.66 -4.52
C ALA A 48 -15.93 2.14 -3.12
N GLU A 49 -15.54 2.90 -2.08
CA GLU A 49 -15.79 2.55 -0.67
C GLU A 49 -17.25 2.07 -0.52
N SER A 50 -17.46 0.75 -0.54
CA SER A 50 -18.80 0.19 -0.45
C SER A 50 -19.15 0.19 1.04
N PRO A 51 -20.20 0.91 1.46
CA PRO A 51 -20.52 1.09 2.89
C PRO A 51 -20.97 -0.19 3.61
N SER A 52 -21.07 -1.32 2.89
CA SER A 52 -21.88 -2.47 3.29
C SER A 52 -21.10 -3.71 3.75
N PHE A 53 -19.77 -3.68 3.81
CA PHE A 53 -19.05 -4.79 4.45
C PHE A 53 -18.79 -4.45 5.91
N ASN A 54 -19.75 -4.85 6.74
CA ASN A 54 -19.55 -5.10 8.16
C ASN A 54 -18.18 -5.75 8.37
N HIS A 55 -17.47 -5.31 9.41
CA HIS A 55 -16.27 -5.95 9.95
C HIS A 55 -16.49 -7.45 10.11
N VAL A 56 -16.34 -8.23 9.03
CA VAL A 56 -15.99 -9.63 9.17
C VAL A 56 -14.58 -9.53 9.68
N ASN A 57 -14.45 -9.71 11.00
CA ASN A 57 -13.20 -10.10 11.62
C ASN A 57 -12.76 -11.36 10.88
N PHE A 58 -12.07 -11.19 9.75
CA PHE A 58 -11.03 -12.11 9.39
C PHE A 58 -10.05 -11.96 10.55
N GLN A 59 -10.26 -12.79 11.57
CA GLN A 59 -9.19 -13.36 12.36
C GLN A 59 -8.21 -13.85 11.29
N ARG A 60 -7.33 -12.95 10.86
CA ARG A 60 -6.20 -13.29 10.03
C ARG A 60 -5.37 -14.09 11.00
N ASP A 61 -5.50 -15.41 10.92
CA ASP A 61 -4.41 -16.29 11.32
C ASP A 61 -3.19 -15.69 10.63
N ILE A 62 -2.39 -14.97 11.42
CA ILE A 62 -1.12 -14.41 10.97
C ILE A 62 -0.24 -15.64 10.84
N ASP A 63 -0.44 -16.41 9.78
CA ASP A 63 0.53 -17.38 9.37
C ASP A 63 1.74 -16.57 8.93
N HIS A 64 2.72 -16.50 9.82
CA HIS A 64 3.97 -15.77 9.67
C HIS A 64 4.87 -16.34 8.55
N SER A 65 4.33 -17.19 7.67
CA SER A 65 5.06 -17.93 6.65
C SER A 65 5.19 -17.18 5.31
N TYR A 66 4.41 -16.12 5.08
CA TYR A 66 4.49 -15.39 3.81
C TYR A 66 5.72 -14.49 3.74
N SER A 67 6.48 -14.65 2.64
CA SER A 67 7.63 -13.82 2.31
C SER A 67 7.23 -12.36 2.11
N ILE A 68 8.08 -11.44 2.56
CA ILE A 68 7.94 -10.00 2.30
C ILE A 68 7.83 -9.77 0.78
N VAL A 69 6.78 -9.05 0.35
CA VAL A 69 6.61 -8.70 -1.06
C VAL A 69 7.52 -7.52 -1.40
N GLU A 70 8.38 -7.68 -2.40
CA GLU A 70 9.30 -6.61 -2.81
C GLU A 70 8.81 -5.88 -4.05
N TYR A 71 8.77 -4.55 -3.98
CA TYR A 71 8.55 -3.68 -5.13
C TYR A 71 9.76 -2.78 -5.37
N PRO A 72 10.86 -3.32 -5.93
CA PRO A 72 12.15 -2.64 -5.99
C PRO A 72 12.14 -1.35 -6.84
N HIS A 73 11.19 -1.23 -7.76
CA HIS A 73 11.08 -0.10 -8.68
C HIS A 73 9.91 0.84 -8.41
N LEU A 74 9.06 0.55 -7.41
CA LEU A 74 7.86 1.33 -7.14
C LEU A 74 8.24 2.69 -6.53
N THR A 75 7.91 3.75 -7.25
CA THR A 75 8.23 5.14 -6.89
C THR A 75 7.01 5.95 -6.49
N SER A 76 5.82 5.54 -6.93
CA SER A 76 4.55 6.20 -6.65
C SER A 76 3.47 5.18 -6.29
N LEU A 77 2.82 5.39 -5.15
CA LEU A 77 1.70 4.58 -4.68
C LEU A 77 0.49 5.49 -4.42
N SER A 78 -0.65 5.17 -5.03
CA SER A 78 -1.93 5.82 -4.74
C SER A 78 -2.92 4.81 -4.20
N ILE A 79 -3.31 4.99 -2.95
CA ILE A 79 -4.21 4.12 -2.16
C ILE A 79 -5.21 4.98 -1.39
N MET A 80 -5.71 6.04 -2.02
CA MET A 80 -6.64 7.00 -1.41
C MET A 80 -8.01 6.37 -1.13
N TYR A 81 -8.53 5.64 -2.12
CA TYR A 81 -9.89 5.10 -2.10
C TYR A 81 -9.91 3.58 -1.93
N VAL A 82 -8.91 2.98 -1.28
CA VAL A 82 -8.87 1.53 -1.04
C VAL A 82 -9.20 1.18 0.40
N HIS A 83 -9.48 -0.09 0.69
CA HIS A 83 -9.67 -0.57 2.05
C HIS A 83 -8.42 -0.33 2.93
N ILE A 84 -8.59 -0.17 4.24
CA ILE A 84 -7.48 0.11 5.18
C ILE A 84 -6.41 -1.00 5.16
N ASP A 85 -6.79 -2.23 4.83
CA ASP A 85 -5.86 -3.36 4.72
C ASP A 85 -4.78 -3.17 3.66
N TYR A 86 -5.05 -2.38 2.62
CA TYR A 86 -4.05 -2.07 1.59
C TYR A 86 -3.01 -1.10 2.15
N VAL A 87 -3.47 -0.13 2.93
CA VAL A 87 -2.59 0.81 3.63
C VAL A 87 -1.69 0.02 4.58
N GLU A 88 -2.25 -0.91 5.34
CA GLU A 88 -1.46 -1.79 6.20
C GLU A 88 -0.52 -2.70 5.40
N GLN A 89 -1.00 -3.34 4.34
CA GLN A 89 -0.20 -4.20 3.46
C GLN A 89 1.04 -3.48 2.92
N PHE A 90 0.90 -2.26 2.41
CA PHE A 90 2.00 -1.51 1.82
C PHE A 90 2.91 -0.83 2.84
N LEU A 91 2.38 -0.38 3.98
CA LEU A 91 3.19 0.33 4.97
C LEU A 91 3.91 -0.60 5.94
N LEU A 92 3.36 -1.76 6.28
CA LEU A 92 4.05 -2.72 7.14
C LEU A 92 5.26 -3.32 6.44
N ARG A 93 6.45 -3.08 7.02
CA ARG A 93 7.71 -3.67 6.55
C ARG A 93 7.71 -5.19 6.57
N THR A 94 6.92 -5.80 7.46
CA THR A 94 6.77 -7.26 7.54
C THR A 94 5.94 -7.85 6.39
N LYS A 95 5.19 -7.02 5.66
CA LYS A 95 4.35 -7.45 4.53
C LYS A 95 4.93 -7.01 3.18
N THR A 96 5.45 -5.79 3.10
CA THR A 96 5.95 -5.23 1.84
C THR A 96 7.23 -4.42 2.05
N SER A 97 8.17 -4.49 1.10
CA SER A 97 9.35 -3.64 1.02
C SER A 97 9.22 -2.66 -0.15
N LEU A 98 9.29 -1.35 0.14
CA LEU A 98 9.13 -0.27 -0.84
C LEU A 98 10.36 0.66 -0.87
N PRO A 99 11.56 0.15 -1.23
CA PRO A 99 12.82 0.86 -1.03
C PRO A 99 12.97 2.16 -1.84
N ARG A 100 12.13 2.37 -2.85
CA ARG A 100 12.18 3.54 -3.75
C ARG A 100 10.90 4.37 -3.72
N LEU A 101 10.02 4.18 -2.74
CA LEU A 101 8.78 4.94 -2.67
C LEU A 101 9.08 6.41 -2.39
N THR A 102 8.79 7.28 -3.35
CA THR A 102 9.01 8.73 -3.24
C THR A 102 7.71 9.52 -3.16
N GLN A 103 6.61 8.96 -3.66
CA GLN A 103 5.30 9.61 -3.66
C GLN A 103 4.23 8.68 -3.08
N LEU A 104 3.51 9.16 -2.08
CA LEU A 104 2.38 8.47 -1.45
C LEU A 104 1.12 9.32 -1.54
N LYS A 105 0.04 8.75 -2.08
CA LYS A 105 -1.29 9.35 -2.08
C LYS A 105 -2.23 8.46 -1.26
N VAL A 106 -2.72 8.95 -0.13
CA VAL A 106 -3.48 8.15 0.86
C VAL A 106 -4.44 9.07 1.65
N LYS A 107 -5.53 8.54 2.21
CA LYS A 107 -6.34 9.29 3.19
C LYS A 107 -5.60 9.40 4.51
N TYR A 108 -5.56 10.61 5.09
CA TYR A 108 -4.81 10.86 6.33
C TYR A 108 -5.31 10.02 7.50
N GLU A 109 -6.62 9.86 7.65
CA GLU A 109 -7.18 9.04 8.73
C GLU A 109 -6.71 7.58 8.65
N LYS A 110 -6.71 6.98 7.45
CA LYS A 110 -6.22 5.61 7.25
C LYS A 110 -4.73 5.51 7.56
N LEU A 111 -3.94 6.48 7.11
CA LEU A 111 -2.52 6.55 7.42
C LEU A 111 -2.27 6.68 8.93
N ARG A 112 -2.99 7.58 9.60
CA ARG A 112 -2.92 7.80 11.05
C ARG A 112 -3.31 6.54 11.82
N ASN A 113 -4.35 5.83 11.39
CA ASN A 113 -4.80 4.58 12.02
C ASN A 113 -3.75 3.47 11.88
N VAL A 114 -3.26 3.21 10.67
CA VAL A 114 -2.27 2.15 10.41
C VAL A 114 -0.93 2.41 11.11
N THR A 115 -0.55 3.68 11.22
CA THR A 115 0.70 4.10 11.89
C THR A 115 0.53 4.31 13.40
N GLU A 116 -0.66 4.07 13.96
CA GLU A 116 -1.01 4.33 15.37
C GLU A 116 -0.60 5.74 15.80
N ASN A 117 -1.14 6.76 15.13
CA ASN A 117 -0.75 8.16 15.31
C ASN A 117 0.75 8.42 15.07
N PHE A 118 1.35 7.76 14.08
CA PHE A 118 2.79 7.87 13.77
C PHE A 118 3.70 7.41 14.92
N THR A 119 3.31 6.35 15.62
CA THR A 119 4.12 5.72 16.70
C THR A 119 4.49 4.25 16.43
N ARG A 120 3.86 3.61 15.44
CA ARG A 120 4.09 2.21 15.06
C ARG A 120 5.33 2.00 14.16
N ASP A 121 6.51 1.88 14.75
CA ASP A 121 7.81 1.84 14.04
C ASP A 121 7.90 0.91 12.83
N VAL A 122 7.23 -0.26 12.86
CA VAL A 122 7.24 -1.23 11.76
C VAL A 122 6.63 -0.70 10.45
N THR A 123 5.85 0.39 10.51
CA THR A 123 5.28 1.06 9.34
C THR A 123 6.15 2.20 8.81
N ARG A 124 7.13 2.65 9.59
CA ARG A 124 7.96 3.83 9.31
C ARG A 124 8.90 3.60 8.12
N PHE A 125 9.45 2.39 7.99
CA PHE A 125 10.53 2.10 7.04
C PHE A 125 10.16 2.44 5.58
N ASN A 126 8.96 2.06 5.15
CA ASN A 126 8.48 2.34 3.78
C ASN A 126 8.13 3.83 3.56
N CYS A 127 8.03 4.62 4.62
CA CYS A 127 7.75 6.06 4.56
C CYS A 127 9.02 6.93 4.47
N LEU A 128 10.19 6.42 4.89
CA LEU A 128 11.41 7.21 5.04
C LEU A 128 11.90 7.88 3.74
N GLN A 129 11.60 7.30 2.58
CA GLN A 129 12.03 7.80 1.27
C GLN A 129 10.97 8.69 0.58
N VAL A 130 9.80 8.86 1.19
CA VAL A 130 8.70 9.63 0.63
C VAL A 130 9.04 11.12 0.71
N LYS A 131 9.09 11.76 -0.46
CA LYS A 131 9.37 13.19 -0.68
C LYS A 131 8.12 13.99 -1.02
N ARG A 132 7.02 13.28 -1.30
CA ARG A 132 5.74 13.90 -1.63
C ARG A 132 4.61 13.04 -1.09
N ILE A 133 3.83 13.63 -0.21
CA ILE A 133 2.59 13.04 0.26
C ILE A 133 1.41 13.87 -0.23
N ILE A 134 0.32 13.20 -0.62
CA ILE A 134 -0.88 13.84 -1.13
C ILE A 134 -2.06 13.32 -0.33
N PHE A 135 -2.71 14.23 0.40
CA PHE A 135 -3.98 14.02 1.09
C PHE A 135 -5.14 14.61 0.27
N GLU A 136 -6.36 14.17 0.57
CA GLU A 136 -7.58 14.72 -0.03
C GLU A 136 -7.93 16.10 0.55
N GLU A 137 -7.59 16.31 1.82
CA GLU A 137 -7.89 17.53 2.58
C GLU A 137 -6.60 18.21 3.05
N THR A 138 -6.71 19.50 3.40
CA THR A 138 -5.62 20.24 4.05
C THR A 138 -5.61 19.91 5.54
N ILE A 139 -4.47 19.47 6.06
CA ILE A 139 -4.41 18.86 7.40
C ILE A 139 -3.24 19.45 8.18
N VAL A 140 -3.45 19.69 9.47
CA VAL A 140 -2.37 20.02 10.41
C VAL A 140 -1.73 18.73 10.90
N HIS A 141 -0.43 18.59 10.67
CA HIS A 141 0.31 17.38 11.01
C HIS A 141 0.75 17.36 12.48
N LEU A 142 0.66 16.18 13.11
CA LEU A 142 1.30 15.93 14.39
C LEU A 142 2.83 16.05 14.26
N LYS A 143 3.54 16.31 15.36
CA LYS A 143 5.01 16.43 15.31
C LYS A 143 5.66 15.12 14.84
N GLU A 144 5.08 14.00 15.27
CA GLU A 144 5.50 12.63 14.97
C GLU A 144 5.41 12.29 13.47
N PHE A 145 4.54 12.99 12.74
CA PHE A 145 4.41 12.86 11.30
C PHE A 145 5.75 13.05 10.57
N TYR A 146 6.52 14.05 10.96
CA TYR A 146 7.79 14.35 10.32
C TYR A 146 8.88 13.32 10.64
N PHE A 147 8.72 12.51 11.69
CA PHE A 147 9.62 11.37 11.94
C PHE A 147 9.37 10.21 10.96
N TYR A 148 8.14 10.10 10.44
CA TYR A 148 7.77 9.13 9.41
C TYR A 148 8.18 9.58 8.02
N PHE A 149 8.13 10.88 7.78
CA PHE A 149 8.37 11.47 6.48
C PHE A 149 9.45 12.56 6.56
N PRO A 150 10.71 12.19 6.86
CA PRO A 150 11.79 13.16 7.12
C PRO A 150 12.28 13.92 5.89
N LEU A 151 11.79 13.58 4.69
CA LEU A 151 12.15 14.21 3.42
C LEU A 151 11.05 15.12 2.84
N LEU A 152 9.98 15.38 3.61
CA LEU A 152 8.92 16.32 3.26
C LEU A 152 9.30 17.77 3.59
#